data_AF-A0A938RE11-F1
#
_entry.id   AF-A0A938RE11-F1
#
_cell.length_a   1.000
_cell.length_b   1.000
_cell.length_c   1.000
_cell.angle_alpha   90.00
_cell.angle_beta   90.00
_cell.angle_gamma   90.00
#
_symmetry.space_group_name_H-M   'P 1'
#
loop_
_entity.id
_entity.type
_entity.pdbx_description
1 polymer ?
#
loop_
_entity_poly.entity_id
_entity_poly.type
_entity_poly.pdbx_seq_one_letter_code
_entity_poly.pdbx_strand_id
1 'polypeptide(L)'
;MKKAKPVSKKLSLTPPKPVGQMRRTQAALPEPLPPSHRARQRAGRKAKDSPGASATSDSANIFESIRGLASSLHAINQKAVREYTPVVDAILRSPIPDTCHIEYTLDGLLDFCGYEPALRLYKKLCRYYYYINPTATVEYIVAYRELWDSDQEAKP
;
A
#
# COMPACT_ATOMS: atom_id res chain seq x y z
N MET A 1 -37.95 -38.68 -45.82
CA MET A 1 -37.05 -38.84 -44.66
C MET A 1 -36.88 -37.47 -44.00
N LYS A 2 -36.97 -37.41 -42.66
CA LYS A 2 -37.26 -36.21 -41.87
C LYS A 2 -36.06 -35.27 -41.79
N LYS A 3 -36.28 -33.97 -42.04
CA LYS A 3 -35.30 -32.89 -41.84
C LYS A 3 -35.12 -32.63 -40.33
N ALA A 4 -33.89 -32.70 -39.83
CA ALA A 4 -33.55 -32.26 -38.47
C ALA A 4 -33.15 -30.78 -38.50
N LYS A 5 -33.87 -29.94 -37.75
CA LYS A 5 -33.51 -28.54 -37.46
C LYS A 5 -32.54 -28.49 -36.27
N PRO A 6 -31.47 -27.70 -36.29
CA PRO A 6 -30.77 -27.33 -35.07
C PRO A 6 -31.54 -26.20 -34.34
N VAL A 7 -31.73 -26.39 -33.03
CA VAL A 7 -32.40 -25.49 -32.11
C VAL A 7 -31.44 -24.38 -31.69
N SER A 8 -31.73 -23.14 -32.06
CA SER A 8 -31.05 -21.95 -31.54
C SER A 8 -31.44 -21.73 -30.07
N LYS A 9 -30.50 -21.97 -29.14
CA LYS A 9 -30.64 -21.55 -27.74
C LYS A 9 -30.41 -20.03 -27.66
N LYS A 10 -31.49 -19.26 -27.50
CA LYS A 10 -31.41 -17.84 -27.14
C LYS A 10 -30.99 -17.75 -25.66
N LEU A 11 -29.77 -17.28 -25.39
CA LEU A 11 -29.36 -16.84 -24.07
C LEU A 11 -30.01 -15.47 -23.81
N SER A 12 -31.08 -15.44 -23.03
CA SER A 12 -31.69 -14.19 -22.56
C SER A 12 -30.86 -13.66 -21.39
N LEU A 13 -29.94 -12.72 -21.65
CA LEU A 13 -29.35 -11.89 -20.60
C LEU A 13 -30.42 -10.92 -20.09
N THR A 14 -30.84 -11.09 -18.85
CA THR A 14 -31.58 -10.06 -18.11
C THR A 14 -30.58 -9.07 -17.49
N PRO A 15 -30.85 -7.75 -17.55
CA PRO A 15 -29.96 -6.77 -16.95
C PRO A 15 -30.04 -6.80 -15.41
N PRO A 16 -28.94 -6.56 -14.69
CA PRO A 16 -28.96 -6.45 -13.24
C PRO A 16 -29.75 -5.21 -12.80
N LYS A 17 -30.57 -5.37 -11.75
CA LYS A 17 -31.35 -4.30 -11.14
C LYS A 17 -30.43 -3.25 -10.50
N PRO A 18 -30.80 -1.96 -10.50
CA PRO A 18 -30.01 -0.93 -9.82
C PRO A 18 -30.08 -1.11 -8.29
N VAL A 19 -28.91 -1.07 -7.65
CA VAL A 19 -28.78 -1.01 -6.18
C VAL A 19 -29.23 0.38 -5.73
N GLY A 20 -30.49 0.46 -5.27
CA GLY A 20 -31.10 1.68 -4.75
C GLY A 20 -30.66 1.99 -3.32
N GLN A 21 -29.99 3.14 -3.19
CA GLN A 21 -30.02 4.10 -2.07
C GLN A 21 -29.89 3.53 -0.64
N MET A 22 -28.64 3.54 -0.14
CA MET A 22 -28.39 3.62 1.31
C MET A 22 -28.90 4.96 1.84
N ARG A 23 -29.93 4.89 2.70
CA ARG A 23 -30.36 6.01 3.54
C ARG A 23 -29.20 6.40 4.47
N ARG A 24 -28.69 7.63 4.33
CA ARG A 24 -27.86 8.28 5.33
C ARG A 24 -28.66 8.36 6.63
N THR A 25 -28.33 7.55 7.63
CA THR A 25 -28.65 7.86 9.01
C THR A 25 -27.84 9.09 9.42
N GLN A 26 -28.53 10.21 9.68
CA GLN A 26 -27.95 11.33 10.41
C GLN A 26 -27.66 10.85 11.83
N ALA A 27 -26.40 10.53 12.11
CA ALA A 27 -25.91 10.50 13.48
C ALA A 27 -25.73 11.96 13.92
N ALA A 28 -26.49 12.35 14.93
CA ALA A 28 -26.48 13.67 15.54
C ALA A 28 -25.06 14.07 15.97
N LEU A 29 -24.72 15.31 15.64
CA LEU A 29 -23.54 16.02 16.11
C LEU A 29 -23.60 16.11 17.65
N PRO A 30 -22.51 15.87 18.40
CA PRO A 30 -22.51 16.13 19.85
C PRO A 30 -22.62 17.64 20.11
N GLU A 31 -23.60 18.01 20.93
CA GLU A 31 -23.85 19.38 21.42
C GLU A 31 -22.59 20.01 22.05
N PRO A 32 -22.34 21.31 21.83
CA PRO A 32 -21.18 22.00 22.39
C PRO A 32 -21.33 22.24 23.90
N LEU A 33 -20.24 22.00 24.64
CA LEU A 33 -20.14 22.21 26.08
C LEU A 33 -20.37 23.68 26.49
N PRO A 34 -20.96 23.94 27.68
CA PRO A 34 -21.23 25.30 28.15
C PRO A 34 -19.94 26.10 28.45
N PRO A 35 -19.97 27.43 28.29
CA PRO A 35 -18.82 28.28 28.52
C PRO A 35 -18.45 28.33 30.01
N SER A 36 -17.21 27.91 30.31
CA SER A 36 -16.65 28.03 31.66
C SER A 36 -16.39 29.50 32.02
N HIS A 37 -16.72 29.84 33.26
CA HIS A 37 -16.73 31.21 33.79
C HIS A 37 -15.37 31.90 33.66
N ARG A 38 -15.27 32.78 32.66
CA ARG A 38 -14.22 33.80 32.60
C ARG A 38 -14.46 34.83 33.71
N ALA A 39 -13.71 34.72 34.79
CA ALA A 39 -13.37 35.86 35.64
C ALA A 39 -11.93 35.68 36.15
N ARG A 40 -10.95 36.36 35.55
CA ARG A 40 -10.57 37.75 35.89
C ARG A 40 -9.32 37.72 36.78
N GLN A 41 -8.15 37.89 36.17
CA GLN A 41 -7.07 38.73 36.70
C GLN A 41 -5.97 38.93 35.66
N ARG A 42 -5.86 40.17 35.17
CA ARG A 42 -4.66 40.75 34.57
C ARG A 42 -3.83 41.34 35.71
N ALA A 43 -2.53 41.07 35.76
CA ALA A 43 -1.44 42.04 36.00
C ALA A 43 -0.18 41.33 36.51
N GLY A 44 0.99 41.64 35.92
CA GLY A 44 2.27 41.45 36.61
C GLY A 44 3.41 40.81 35.80
N ARG A 45 4.06 41.63 34.96
CA ARG A 45 5.48 41.61 34.49
C ARG A 45 6.39 40.46 34.99
N LYS A 46 7.08 39.79 34.05
CA LYS A 46 8.48 40.13 33.70
C LYS A 46 8.92 39.37 32.44
N ALA A 47 9.41 40.13 31.46
CA ALA A 47 10.24 39.63 30.38
C ALA A 47 11.53 39.03 30.97
N LYS A 48 11.77 37.76 30.66
CA LYS A 48 13.10 37.18 30.60
C LYS A 48 13.25 36.70 29.16
N ASP A 49 13.72 37.60 28.31
CA ASP A 49 14.27 37.21 27.02
C ASP A 49 15.56 36.44 27.31
N SER A 50 15.44 35.12 27.33
CA SER A 50 16.56 34.18 27.27
C SER A 50 16.72 33.78 25.81
N PRO A 51 17.73 34.30 25.08
CA PRO A 51 18.00 33.89 23.72
C PRO A 51 18.76 32.55 23.77
N GLY A 52 18.03 31.44 23.73
CA GLY A 52 18.65 30.12 23.73
C GLY A 52 17.75 28.90 23.51
N ALA A 53 16.42 29.07 23.44
CA ALA A 53 15.47 27.94 23.39
C ALA A 53 14.76 27.73 22.03
N SER A 54 15.02 28.57 21.01
CA SER A 54 14.31 28.49 19.73
C SER A 54 14.87 27.42 18.78
N ALA A 55 16.19 27.26 18.71
CA ALA A 55 16.83 26.35 17.75
C ALA A 55 16.60 24.84 18.04
N THR A 56 16.39 24.48 19.31
CA THR A 56 16.12 23.09 19.73
C THR A 56 14.68 22.66 19.42
N SER A 57 13.74 23.59 19.44
CA SER A 57 12.31 23.33 19.16
C SER A 57 12.06 23.06 17.68
N ASP A 58 12.73 23.78 16.77
CA ASP A 58 12.54 23.58 15.32
C ASP A 58 13.11 22.24 14.84
N SER A 59 14.27 21.85 15.36
CA SER A 59 14.88 20.54 15.09
C SER A 59 14.01 19.38 15.60
N ALA A 60 13.38 19.54 16.76
CA ALA A 60 12.46 18.55 17.32
C ALA A 60 11.20 18.36 16.45
N ASN A 61 10.62 19.45 15.94
CA ASN A 61 9.46 19.38 15.04
C ASN A 61 9.80 18.69 13.70
N ILE A 62 11.00 18.90 13.17
CA ILE A 62 11.48 18.20 11.97
C ILE A 62 11.61 16.69 12.27
N PHE A 63 12.20 16.32 13.41
CA PHE A 63 12.34 14.91 13.79
C PHE A 63 10.99 14.21 13.96
N GLU A 64 10.02 14.87 14.58
CA GLU A 64 8.65 14.37 14.71
C GLU A 64 7.98 14.15 13.35
N SER A 65 8.17 15.07 12.42
CA SER A 65 7.66 14.97 11.04
C SER A 65 8.28 13.80 10.29
N ILE A 66 9.61 13.62 10.39
CA ILE A 66 10.34 12.49 9.80
C ILE A 66 9.84 11.17 10.40
N ARG A 67 9.65 11.11 11.72
CA ARG A 67 9.11 9.92 12.39
C ARG A 67 7.70 9.58 11.91
N GLY A 68 6.85 10.59 11.72
CA GLY A 68 5.52 10.44 11.16
C GLY A 68 5.57 9.84 9.74
N LEU A 69 6.40 10.42 8.86
CA LEU A 69 6.59 9.92 7.50
C LEU A 69 7.12 8.49 7.47
N ALA A 70 8.14 8.17 8.26
CA ALA A 70 8.71 6.82 8.36
C ALA A 70 7.65 5.80 8.82
N SER A 71 6.80 6.19 9.77
CA SER A 71 5.70 5.35 10.26
C SER A 71 4.64 5.11 9.19
N SER A 72 4.27 6.15 8.42
CA SER A 72 3.36 6.02 7.29
C SER A 72 3.92 5.12 6.18
N LEU A 73 5.19 5.29 5.82
CA LEU A 73 5.88 4.43 4.85
C LEU A 73 5.90 2.97 5.32
N HIS A 74 6.22 2.74 6.60
CA HIS A 74 6.21 1.41 7.18
C HIS A 74 4.81 0.77 7.12
N ALA A 75 3.75 1.54 7.42
CA ALA A 75 2.37 1.05 7.33
C ALA A 75 1.97 0.68 5.89
N ILE A 76 2.40 1.46 4.89
CA ILE A 76 2.18 1.16 3.46
C ILE A 76 2.87 -0.16 3.10
N ASN A 77 4.13 -0.34 3.49
CA ASN A 77 4.89 -1.56 3.23
C ASN A 77 4.27 -2.79 3.90
N GLN A 78 3.79 -2.66 5.15
CA GLN A 78 3.05 -3.73 5.82
C GLN A 78 1.77 -4.09 5.07
N LYS A 79 1.03 -3.09 4.59
CA LYS A 79 -0.19 -3.32 3.79
C LYS A 79 0.14 -4.06 2.50
N ALA A 80 1.16 -3.62 1.76
CA ALA A 80 1.58 -4.30 0.53
C ALA A 80 1.82 -5.80 0.76
N VAL A 81 2.57 -6.16 1.81
CA VAL A 81 2.82 -7.57 2.15
C VAL A 81 1.52 -8.32 2.44
N ARG A 82 0.59 -7.72 3.19
CA ARG A 82 -0.71 -8.34 3.49
C ARG A 82 -1.54 -8.61 2.23
N GLU A 83 -1.54 -7.68 1.28
CA GLU A 83 -2.33 -7.79 0.05
C GLU A 83 -1.66 -8.72 -0.98
N TYR A 84 -0.33 -8.67 -1.13
CA TYR A 84 0.39 -9.50 -2.09
C TYR A 84 0.57 -10.95 -1.65
N THR A 85 0.63 -11.24 -0.35
CA THR A 85 0.78 -12.61 0.15
C THR A 85 -0.26 -13.57 -0.45
N PRO A 86 -1.58 -13.32 -0.35
CA PRO A 86 -2.59 -14.22 -0.92
C PRO A 86 -2.52 -14.31 -2.46
N VAL A 87 -2.08 -13.24 -3.15
CA VAL A 87 -1.91 -13.23 -4.61
C VAL A 87 -0.77 -14.16 -5.01
N VAL A 88 0.40 -14.01 -4.39
CA VAL A 88 1.55 -14.88 -4.64
C VAL A 88 1.20 -16.33 -4.31
N ASP A 89 0.57 -16.59 -3.17
CA ASP A 89 0.18 -17.96 -2.81
C ASP A 89 -0.88 -18.56 -3.74
N ALA A 90 -1.72 -17.75 -4.39
CA ALA A 90 -2.65 -18.22 -5.41
C ALA A 90 -1.91 -18.59 -6.70
N ILE A 91 -0.99 -17.73 -7.16
CA ILE A 91 -0.15 -17.98 -8.35
C ILE A 91 0.62 -19.29 -8.20
N LEU A 92 1.28 -19.49 -7.05
CA LEU A 92 2.10 -20.68 -6.80
C LEU A 92 1.31 -21.98 -6.72
N ARG A 93 0.01 -21.90 -6.37
CA ARG A 93 -0.90 -23.06 -6.33
C ARG A 93 -1.60 -23.31 -7.66
N SER A 94 -1.52 -22.39 -8.61
CA SER A 94 -2.16 -22.56 -9.91
C SER A 94 -1.52 -23.72 -10.67
N PRO A 95 -2.30 -24.67 -11.21
CA PRO A 95 -1.76 -25.76 -12.02
C PRO A 95 -1.29 -25.29 -13.40
N ILE A 96 -1.80 -24.15 -13.87
CA ILE A 96 -1.45 -23.54 -15.15
C ILE A 96 -0.83 -22.18 -14.86
N PRO A 97 0.44 -21.96 -15.20
CA PRO A 97 1.08 -20.66 -15.01
C PRO A 97 0.45 -19.61 -15.94
N ASP A 98 0.11 -18.46 -15.37
CA ASP A 98 -0.27 -17.26 -16.10
C ASP A 98 0.90 -16.28 -16.04
N THR A 99 1.71 -16.23 -17.09
CA THR A 99 2.94 -15.43 -17.14
C THR A 99 2.65 -13.94 -17.01
N CYS A 100 1.59 -13.44 -17.65
CA CYS A 100 1.21 -12.03 -17.54
C CYS A 100 0.85 -11.65 -16.10
N HIS A 101 0.13 -12.52 -15.40
CA HIS A 101 -0.21 -12.28 -13.99
C HIS A 101 1.01 -12.37 -13.08
N ILE A 102 1.95 -13.30 -13.36
CA ILE A 102 3.21 -13.40 -12.62
C ILE A 102 4.04 -12.11 -12.79
N GLU A 103 4.25 -11.67 -14.02
CA GLU A 103 5.02 -10.47 -14.35
C GLU A 103 4.39 -9.22 -13.72
N TYR A 104 3.08 -9.03 -13.88
CA TYR A 104 2.37 -7.92 -13.23
C TYR A 104 2.51 -7.93 -11.70
N THR A 105 2.51 -9.12 -11.08
CA THR A 105 2.70 -9.25 -9.64
C THR A 105 4.15 -8.96 -9.23
N LEU A 106 5.14 -9.34 -10.06
CA LEU A 106 6.55 -9.01 -9.84
C LEU A 106 6.80 -7.51 -9.95
N ASP A 107 6.27 -6.85 -10.99
CA ASP A 107 6.36 -5.40 -11.19
C ASP A 107 5.82 -4.67 -9.95
N GLY A 108 4.63 -5.05 -9.50
CA GLY A 108 4.00 -4.43 -8.34
C GLY A 108 4.68 -4.73 -7.00
N LEU A 109 5.34 -5.88 -6.84
CA LEU A 109 6.11 -6.20 -5.63
C LEU A 109 7.46 -5.48 -5.59
N LEU A 110 8.05 -5.19 -6.75
CA LEU A 110 9.36 -4.55 -6.87
C LEU A 110 9.38 -3.18 -6.16
N ASP A 111 8.29 -2.42 -6.26
CA ASP A 111 8.09 -1.12 -5.58
C ASP A 111 8.24 -1.18 -4.05
N PHE A 112 8.05 -2.36 -3.45
CA PHE A 112 8.07 -2.55 -2.00
C PHE A 112 9.31 -3.32 -1.51
N CYS A 113 10.24 -3.68 -2.39
CA CYS A 113 11.36 -4.58 -2.06
C CYS A 113 12.40 -4.00 -1.08
N GLY A 114 12.37 -2.69 -0.78
CA GLY A 114 13.10 -2.11 0.35
C GLY A 114 12.61 -2.57 1.71
N TYR A 115 11.42 -3.18 1.78
CA TYR A 115 10.90 -3.82 2.97
C TYR A 115 11.09 -5.33 2.88
N GLU A 116 11.92 -5.87 3.76
CA GLU A 116 12.39 -7.26 3.72
C GLU A 116 11.27 -8.33 3.61
N PRO A 117 10.11 -8.21 4.28
CA PRO A 117 9.01 -9.16 4.05
C PRO A 117 8.42 -9.13 2.63
N ALA A 118 8.39 -7.99 1.95
CA ALA A 118 7.97 -7.89 0.55
C ALA A 118 9.03 -8.51 -0.38
N LEU A 119 10.32 -8.25 -0.10
CA LEU A 119 11.42 -8.88 -0.83
C LEU A 119 11.38 -10.42 -0.77
N ARG A 120 10.95 -10.98 0.38
CA ARG A 120 10.76 -12.44 0.48
C ARG A 120 9.68 -12.96 -0.46
N LEU A 121 8.56 -12.24 -0.61
CA LEU A 121 7.51 -12.60 -1.56
C LEU A 121 8.04 -12.51 -3.00
N TYR A 122 8.72 -11.41 -3.33
CA TYR A 122 9.34 -11.20 -4.63
C TYR A 122 10.32 -12.32 -5.01
N LYS A 123 11.26 -12.65 -4.11
CA LYS A 123 12.22 -13.76 -4.29
C LYS A 123 11.52 -15.11 -4.42
N LYS A 124 10.43 -15.35 -3.67
CA LYS A 124 9.64 -16.58 -3.76
C LYS A 124 9.02 -16.71 -5.15
N LEU A 125 8.42 -15.63 -5.66
CA LEU A 125 7.80 -15.61 -6.98
C LEU A 125 8.84 -15.71 -8.11
N CYS A 126 9.98 -15.03 -8.00
CA CYS A 126 11.09 -15.17 -8.96
C CYS A 126 11.58 -16.62 -9.06
N ARG A 127 11.75 -17.33 -7.94
CA ARG A 127 12.18 -18.74 -7.96
C ARG A 127 11.18 -19.62 -8.71
N TYR A 128 9.89 -19.38 -8.51
CA TYR A 128 8.85 -20.08 -9.26
C TYR A 128 8.89 -19.71 -10.75
N TYR A 129 9.00 -18.42 -11.06
CA TYR A 129 9.02 -17.92 -12.43
C TYR A 129 10.24 -18.39 -13.21
N TYR A 130 11.37 -18.62 -12.55
CA TYR A 130 12.59 -19.14 -13.15
C TYR A 130 12.36 -20.47 -13.88
N TYR A 131 11.51 -21.34 -13.35
CA TYR A 131 11.19 -22.63 -13.98
C TYR A 131 10.31 -22.48 -15.23
N ILE A 132 9.70 -21.32 -15.43
CA ILE A 132 8.78 -21.02 -16.53
C ILE A 132 9.52 -20.19 -17.60
N ASN A 133 10.16 -19.10 -17.18
CA ASN A 133 10.91 -18.19 -18.03
C ASN A 133 12.17 -17.69 -17.31
N PRO A 134 13.30 -18.39 -17.44
CA PRO A 134 14.53 -18.02 -16.76
C PRO A 134 15.11 -16.70 -17.27
N THR A 135 14.97 -16.39 -18.56
CA THR A 135 15.46 -15.15 -19.16
C THR A 135 14.78 -13.93 -18.55
N ALA A 136 13.44 -13.90 -18.54
CA ALA A 136 12.69 -12.80 -17.92
C ALA A 136 12.94 -12.73 -16.40
N THR A 137 13.10 -13.87 -15.73
CA THR A 137 13.44 -13.88 -14.29
C THR A 137 14.78 -13.20 -14.00
N VAL A 138 15.79 -13.37 -14.88
CA VAL A 138 17.08 -12.67 -14.73
C VAL A 138 16.88 -11.16 -14.84
N GLU A 139 16.04 -10.68 -15.77
CA GLU A 139 15.72 -9.25 -15.91
C GLU A 139 15.10 -8.69 -14.62
N TYR A 140 14.19 -9.43 -13.99
CA TYR A 140 13.62 -9.07 -12.70
C TYR A 140 14.67 -9.00 -11.57
N ILE A 141 15.58 -9.98 -11.51
CA ILE A 141 16.68 -9.96 -10.53
C ILE A 141 17.58 -8.74 -10.75
N VAL A 142 17.88 -8.40 -12.00
CA VAL A 142 18.65 -7.19 -12.35
C VAL A 142 17.90 -5.93 -11.92
N ALA A 143 16.61 -5.82 -12.27
CA ALA A 143 15.77 -4.68 -11.89
C ALA A 143 15.74 -4.47 -10.36
N TYR A 144 15.65 -5.54 -9.57
CA TYR A 144 15.79 -5.45 -8.11
C TYR A 144 17.15 -4.87 -7.69
N ARG A 145 18.24 -5.35 -8.29
CA ARG A 145 19.59 -4.89 -7.91
C ARG A 145 19.81 -3.43 -8.26
N GLU A 146 19.34 -2.99 -9.41
CA GLU A 146 19.43 -1.60 -9.84
C GLU A 146 18.66 -0.66 -8.92
N LEU A 147 17.47 -1.06 -8.48
CA LEU A 147 16.59 -0.22 -7.66
C LEU A 147 16.92 -0.24 -6.16
N TRP A 148 17.44 -1.35 -5.64
CA TRP A 148 17.55 -1.58 -4.18
C TRP A 148 18.92 -2.08 -3.68
N ASP A 149 19.78 -2.65 -4.52
CA ASP A 149 21.06 -3.30 -4.12
C ASP A 149 22.28 -2.68 -4.84
N SER A 150 22.13 -1.46 -5.37
CA SER A 150 23.11 -0.77 -6.21
C SER A 150 24.25 -0.11 -5.41
N ASP A 151 24.28 -0.26 -4.09
CA ASP A 151 25.29 0.33 -3.19
C ASP A 151 26.58 -0.50 -3.02
N GLN A 152 26.86 -1.47 -3.90
CA GLN A 152 28.08 -2.30 -3.82
C GLN A 152 29.34 -1.65 -4.44
N GLU A 153 29.31 -0.36 -4.77
CA GLU A 153 30.48 0.39 -5.28
C GLU A 153 30.86 1.60 -4.40
N ALA A 154 30.57 1.52 -3.10
CA ALA A 154 31.21 2.36 -2.10
C ALA A 154 32.23 1.53 -1.32
N LYS A 155 33.38 1.24 -1.95
CA LYS A 155 34.58 0.79 -1.24
C LYS A 155 35.74 1.75 -1.51
N PRO A 156 36.39 2.30 -0.46
CA PRO A 156 37.60 3.12 -0.60
C PRO A 156 38.82 2.31 -1.06
#